data_AF-A0A535A0P6-F1
#
_entry.id   AF-A0A535A0P6-F1
#
_cell.length_a   1.000
_cell.length_b   1.000
_cell.length_c   1.000
_cell.angle_alpha   90.00
_cell.angle_beta   90.00
_cell.angle_gamma   90.00
#
_symmetry.space_group_name_H-M   'P 1'
#
loop_
_entity.id
_entity.type
_entity.pdbx_description
1 polymer ?
#
loop_
_entity_poly.entity_id
_entity_poly.type
_entity_poly.pdbx_seq_one_letter_code
_entity_poly.pdbx_strand_id
1 'polypeptide(L)' 'MSVSVFVVDDHELFRSGVRSELSRSCRIVGDAGTVDEAVAGIVREAPEVVLLDVHMPAGGGVGVIEGARAEGSTAQFL' A
#
# COMPACT_ATOMS: atom_id res chain seq x y z
N MET A 1 20.15 1.12 -4.60
CA MET A 1 19.00 0.19 -4.52
C MET A 1 17.79 1.04 -4.20
N SER A 2 16.70 0.92 -4.96
CA SER A 2 15.48 1.73 -4.76
C SER A 2 14.44 0.86 -4.07
N VAL A 3 13.91 1.34 -2.95
CA VAL A 3 12.87 0.65 -2.17
C VAL A 3 11.58 0.63 -2.97
N SER A 4 10.97 -0.55 -3.08
CA SER A 4 9.65 -0.74 -3.69
C SER A 4 8.53 -0.42 -2.69
N VAL A 5 7.62 0.47 -3.11
CA VAL A 5 6.55 0.99 -2.25
C VAL A 5 5.20 0.78 -2.91
N PHE A 6 4.22 0.31 -2.14
CA PHE A 6 2.81 0.25 -2.53
C PHE A 6 2.02 1.23 -1.67
N VAL A 7 1.10 2.00 -2.26
CA VAL A 7 0.36 3.07 -1.54
C VAL A 7 -1.11 2.69 -1.37
N VAL A 8 -1.63 2.72 -0.15
CA VAL A 8 -3.02 2.37 0.14
C VAL A 8 -3.69 3.52 0.88
N ASP A 9 -4.71 4.09 0.26
CA ASP A 9 -5.49 5.21 0.80
C ASP A 9 -6.82 5.30 0.03
N ASP A 10 -7.95 5.56 0.68
CA ASP A 10 -9.26 5.64 0.01
C ASP A 10 -9.46 6.93 -0.82
N HIS A 11 -8.56 7.90 -0.71
CA HIS A 11 -8.58 9.17 -1.43
C HIS A 11 -7.56 9.21 -2.59
N GLU A 12 -8.08 9.26 -3.83
CA GLU A 12 -7.25 9.31 -5.06
C GLU A 12 -6.27 10.50 -5.09
N LEU A 13 -6.69 11.66 -4.58
CA LEU A 13 -5.85 12.86 -4.52
C LEU A 13 -4.59 12.61 -3.69
N PHE A 14 -4.73 11.93 -2.54
CA PHE A 14 -3.61 11.62 -1.66
C PHE A 14 -2.65 10.64 -2.33
N ARG A 15 -3.17 9.54 -2.90
CA ARG A 15 -2.34 8.57 -3.64
C ARG A 15 -1.57 9.22 -4.79
N SER A 16 -2.18 10.17 -5.49
CA SER A 16 -1.54 10.90 -6.57
C SER A 16 -0.43 11.84 -6.07
N GLY A 17 -0.69 12.55 -4.96
CA GLY A 17 0.31 13.41 -4.31
C GLY A 17 1.52 12.63 -3.82
N VAL A 18 1.30 11.54 -3.08
CA VAL A 18 2.36 10.65 -2.59
C VAL A 18 3.21 10.10 -3.74
N ARG A 19 2.57 9.66 -4.83
CA ARG A 19 3.28 9.17 -6.01
C ARG A 19 4.16 10.24 -6.65
N SER A 20 3.63 11.44 -6.83
CA SER A 20 4.39 12.57 -7.38
C SER A 20 5.64 12.85 -6.54
N GLU A 21 5.48 12.94 -5.22
CA GLU A 21 6.58 13.26 -4.31
C GLU A 21 7.61 12.14 -4.17
N LEU A 22 7.17 10.89 -4.04
CA LEU A 22 8.06 9.76 -3.75
C LEU A 22 8.68 9.12 -5.00
N SER A 23 8.15 9.37 -6.21
CA SER A 23 8.63 8.75 -7.46
C SER A 23 10.13 8.95 -7.75
N ARG A 24 10.74 10.01 -7.18
CA ARG A 24 12.18 10.30 -7.35
C ARG A 24 13.07 9.56 -6.35
N SER A 25 12.50 9.12 -5.23
CA SER A 25 13.23 8.53 -4.10
C SER A 25 12.99 7.02 -3.98
N CYS A 26 11.81 6.56 -4.40
CA CYS A 26 11.36 5.17 -4.27
C CYS A 26 10.69 4.69 -5.58
N ARG A 27 10.63 3.38 -5.77
CA ARG A 27 9.89 2.77 -6.87
C ARG A 27 8.46 2.48 -6.42
N ILE A 28 7.49 3.30 -6.85
CA ILE A 28 6.08 2.98 -6.63
C ILE A 28 5.70 1.81 -7.53
N VAL A 29 5.32 0.68 -6.94
CA VAL A 29 4.94 -0.54 -7.68
C VAL A 29 3.42 -0.70 -7.84
N GLY A 30 2.62 0.07 -7.09
CA GLY A 30 1.18 0.08 -7.24
C GLY A 30 0.49 0.95 -6.17
N ASP A 31 -0.82 1.04 -6.31
CA ASP A 31 -1.69 1.71 -5.34
C ASP A 31 -3.07 1.04 -5.29
N ALA A 32 -3.80 1.26 -4.20
CA ALA A 32 -5.16 0.76 -4.03
C ALA A 32 -6.02 1.71 -3.18
N GLY A 33 -7.33 1.74 -3.46
CA GLY A 33 -8.32 2.53 -2.70
C GLY A 33 -9.13 1.74 -1.70
N THR A 34 -9.05 0.41 -1.77
CA THR A 34 -9.88 -0.51 -0.96
C THR A 34 -9.02 -1.63 -0.38
N VAL A 35 -9.55 -2.32 0.64
CA VAL A 35 -8.85 -3.43 1.30
C VAL A 35 -8.57 -4.57 0.32
N ASP A 36 -9.57 -5.00 -0.44
CA ASP A 36 -9.45 -6.13 -1.37
C ASP A 36 -8.42 -5.85 -2.48
N GLU A 37 -8.47 -4.64 -3.06
CA GLU A 37 -7.49 -4.21 -4.06
C GLU A 37 -6.08 -4.12 -3.47
N ALA A 38 -5.95 -3.64 -2.23
CA ALA A 38 -4.67 -3.53 -1.55
C ALA A 38 -4.07 -4.91 -1.29
N VAL A 39 -4.83 -5.86 -0.73
CA VAL A 39 -4.35 -7.22 -0.47
C VAL A 39 -3.93 -7.89 -1.78
N ALA A 40 -4.77 -7.85 -2.82
CA ALA A 40 -4.44 -8.43 -4.12
C ALA A 40 -3.21 -7.79 -4.77
N GLY A 41 -3.09 -6.45 -4.68
CA GLY A 41 -1.96 -5.70 -5.19
C GLY A 41 -0.66 -5.99 -4.43
N ILE A 42 -0.69 -6.02 -3.10
CA ILE A 42 0.48 -6.30 -2.26
C ILE A 42 1.01 -7.72 -2.52
N VAL A 43 0.12 -8.71 -2.61
CA VAL A 43 0.52 -10.10 -2.90
C VAL A 43 1.13 -10.22 -4.29
N ARG A 44 0.55 -9.55 -5.28
CA ARG A 44 1.03 -9.59 -6.67
C ARG A 44 2.38 -8.89 -6.85
N GLU A 45 2.52 -7.68 -6.31
CA GLU A 45 3.70 -6.83 -6.54
C GLU A 45 4.84 -7.10 -5.54
N ALA A 46 4.56 -7.80 -4.43
CA ALA A 46 5.51 -8.11 -3.37
C ALA A 46 6.41 -6.92 -2.95
N PRO A 47 5.80 -5.78 -2.55
CA PRO A 47 6.55 -4.58 -2.20
C PRO A 47 7.35 -4.78 -0.90
N GLU A 48 8.47 -4.05 -0.78
CA GLU A 48 9.23 -3.98 0.48
C GLU A 48 8.49 -3.17 1.55
N VAL A 49 7.82 -2.10 1.14
CA VAL A 49 7.08 -1.18 2.02
C VAL A 49 5.67 -0.95 1.50
N VAL A 50 4.69 -0.95 2.39
CA VAL A 50 3.32 -0.51 2.14
C VAL A 50 3.09 0.76 2.95
N LEU A 51 2.82 1.88 2.27
CA LEU A 51 2.36 3.10 2.93
C LEU A 51 0.84 3.04 3.02
N LEU A 52 0.31 2.99 4.23
CA LEU A 52 -1.08 2.64 4.50
C LEU A 52 -1.78 3.71 5.31
N ASP A 53 -2.88 4.26 4.79
CA ASP A 53 -3.75 5.09 5.60
C ASP A 53 -4.50 4.26 6.65
N VAL A 54 -4.30 4.63 7.91
CA VAL A 54 -4.98 4.02 9.06
C VAL A 54 -6.40 4.54 9.23
N HIS A 55 -6.75 5.67 8.63
CA HIS A 55 -8.09 6.29 8.72
C HIS A 55 -9.07 5.79 7.66
N MET A 56 -8.66 4.80 6.86
CA MET A 56 -9.58 4.13 5.94
C MET A 56 -10.83 3.64 6.68
N PRO A 57 -12.03 3.87 6.12
CA PRO A 57 -13.28 3.50 6.76
C PRO A 57 -13.37 1.99 7.07
N ALA A 58 -14.20 1.66 8.06
CA ALA A 58 -14.51 0.28 8.47
C ALA A 58 -13.30 -0.58 8.91
N GLY A 59 -12.26 0.02 9.51
CA GLY A 59 -11.09 -0.71 9.99
C GLY A 59 -10.13 -1.13 8.87
N GLY A 60 -10.23 -0.48 7.70
CA GLY A 60 -9.57 -0.88 6.47
C GLY A 60 -8.06 -1.06 6.61
N GLY A 61 -7.36 -0.18 7.33
CA GLY A 61 -5.92 -0.32 7.56
C GLY A 61 -5.55 -1.64 8.23
N VAL A 62 -6.25 -2.02 9.29
CA VAL A 62 -6.01 -3.31 9.97
C VAL A 62 -6.37 -4.47 9.04
N GLY A 63 -7.49 -4.38 8.30
CA GLY A 63 -7.90 -5.38 7.33
C GLY A 63 -6.85 -5.63 6.24
N VAL A 64 -6.18 -4.59 5.75
CA VAL A 64 -5.09 -4.72 4.77
C VAL A 64 -3.90 -5.46 5.38
N ILE A 65 -3.49 -5.10 6.60
CA ILE A 65 -2.35 -5.73 7.27
C ILE A 65 -2.65 -7.22 7.52
N GLU A 66 -3.81 -7.53 8.10
CA GLU A 66 -4.22 -8.90 8.41
C GLU A 66 -4.38 -9.74 7.14
N GLY A 67 -5.06 -9.22 6.11
CA GLY A 67 -5.25 -9.91 4.84
C GLY A 67 -3.94 -10.17 4.10
N ALA A 68 -3.08 -9.16 4.00
CA ALA A 68 -1.77 -9.32 3.36
C ALA A 68 -0.86 -10.28 4.12
N ARG A 69 -0.87 -10.26 5.46
CA ARG A 69 -0.11 -11.21 6.29
C ARG A 69 -0.64 -12.64 6.16
N ALA A 70 -1.95 -12.82 6.09
CA ALA A 70 -2.57 -14.13 5.88
C ALA A 70 -2.15 -14.76 4.53
N GLU A 71 -1.98 -13.93 3.50
CA GLU A 71 -1.47 -14.32 2.18
C GLU A 71 0.08 -14.39 2.10
N GLY A 72 0.77 -14.27 3.24
CA GLY A 72 2.22 -14.46 3.33
C GLY A 72 3.08 -13.23 3.03
N SER A 73 2.49 -12.04 2.96
CA SER A 73 3.26 -10.80 2.77
C SER A 73 4.22 -10.54 3.94
N THR A 74 5.47 -10.21 3.60
CA THR A 74 6.51 -9.80 4.54
C THR A 74 6.78 -8.31 4.52
N ALA A 75 5.98 -7.53 3.78
CA ALA A 75 6.19 -6.09 3.64
C ALA A 75 6.20 -5.38 5.00
N GLN A 76 6.95 -4.28 5.08
CA GLN A 76 6.88 -3.35 6.19
C GLN A 76 5.71 -2.39 5.96
N PHE A 77 4.78 -2.32 6.90
CA PHE A 77 3.65 -1.40 6.85
C PHE A 77 4.01 -0.12 7.60
N LEU A 78 3.82 1.03 6.94
CA LEU A 78 4.10 2.38 7.46
C LEU A 78 2.84 3.24 7.42
#